data_AF-A0A9X2EW89-F1
#
_entry.id   AF-A0A9X2EW89-F1
#
_cell.length_a   1.000
_cell.length_b   1.000
_cell.length_c   1.000
_cell.angle_alpha   90.00
_cell.angle_beta   90.00
_cell.angle_gamma   90.00
#
_symmetry.space_group_name_H-M   'P 1'
#
loop_
_entity.id
_entity.type
_entity.pdbx_description
1 polymer ?
#
loop_
_entity_poly.entity_id
_entity_poly.type
_entity_poly.pdbx_seq_one_letter_code
_entity_poly.pdbx_strand_id
1 'polypeptide(L)'
;NTYISSLNKRLKRATKIRRGDLYAQGWVQAVSHKVVTHKRSAAERLAMASYKEKRWPNLVTTRGRDRTSKARSHDLQAKLQGLIDGDKVDFHQGVHGTKRAALH
;
A
#
# COMPACT_ATOMS: atom_id res chain seq x y z
N ASN A 1 5.43 -2.96 -13.63
CA ASN A 1 5.46 -3.87 -12.48
C ASN A 1 6.54 -4.92 -12.72
N THR A 2 7.78 -4.62 -12.33
CA THR A 2 9.03 -5.33 -12.71
C THR A 2 9.07 -6.80 -12.27
N TYR A 3 8.44 -7.13 -11.14
CA TYR A 3 8.34 -8.50 -10.63
C TYR A 3 7.52 -9.42 -11.55
N ILE A 4 6.33 -9.00 -11.98
CA ILE A 4 5.46 -9.88 -12.81
C ILE A 4 6.12 -10.18 -14.16
N SER A 5 6.88 -9.23 -14.72
CA SER A 5 7.62 -9.42 -15.97
C SER A 5 8.81 -10.38 -15.86
N SER A 6 9.40 -10.56 -14.66
CA SER A 6 10.50 -11.50 -14.46
C SER A 6 10.04 -12.96 -14.31
N LEU A 7 8.74 -13.18 -14.11
CA LEU A 7 8.18 -14.52 -13.99
C LEU A 7 8.20 -15.27 -15.33
N ASN A 8 8.38 -16.59 -15.28
CA ASN A 8 8.36 -17.45 -16.46
C ASN A 8 7.07 -17.24 -17.28
N LYS A 9 7.24 -16.96 -18.58
CA LYS A 9 6.14 -16.65 -19.50
C LYS A 9 5.08 -17.76 -19.58
N ARG A 10 5.48 -19.02 -19.38
CA ARG A 10 4.62 -20.22 -19.42
C ARG A 10 3.75 -20.42 -18.18
N LEU A 11 3.92 -19.64 -17.12
CA LEU A 11 3.07 -19.77 -15.93
C LEU A 11 1.60 -19.47 -16.26
N LYS A 12 0.71 -20.30 -15.72
CA LYS A 12 -0.74 -20.07 -15.78
C LYS A 12 -1.08 -18.70 -15.21
N ARG A 13 -2.05 -18.02 -15.82
CA ARG A 13 -2.51 -16.68 -15.39
C ARG A 13 -2.86 -16.63 -13.90
N ALA A 14 -3.56 -17.65 -13.38
CA ALA A 14 -3.92 -17.72 -11.96
C ALA A 14 -2.69 -17.71 -11.04
N THR A 15 -1.61 -18.43 -11.39
CA THR A 15 -0.36 -18.43 -10.63
C THR A 15 0.33 -17.07 -10.69
N LYS A 16 0.39 -16.44 -11.88
CA LYS A 16 0.97 -15.09 -12.02
C LYS A 16 0.26 -14.07 -11.15
N ILE A 17 -1.08 -14.07 -11.17
CA ILE A 17 -1.89 -13.18 -10.34
C ILE A 17 -1.61 -13.42 -8.86
N ARG A 18 -1.65 -14.68 -8.42
CA ARG A 18 -1.44 -15.03 -7.01
C ARG A 18 -0.04 -14.66 -6.50
N ARG A 19 1.00 -14.88 -7.29
CA ARG A 19 2.37 -14.44 -6.97
C ARG A 19 2.50 -12.91 -6.98
N GLY A 20 1.83 -12.24 -7.93
CA GLY A 20 1.76 -10.78 -7.97
C GLY A 20 1.11 -10.20 -6.71
N ASP A 21 0.00 -10.77 -6.26
CA ASP A 21 -0.70 -10.35 -5.05
C ASP A 21 0.17 -10.60 -3.80
N LEU A 22 0.84 -11.75 -3.69
CA LEU A 22 1.79 -12.04 -2.61
C LEU A 22 2.98 -11.09 -2.59
N TYR A 23 3.56 -10.79 -3.75
CA TYR A 23 4.63 -9.80 -3.88
C TYR A 23 4.16 -8.43 -3.41
N ALA A 24 2.99 -7.98 -3.88
CA ALA A 24 2.43 -6.68 -3.48
C ALA A 24 2.17 -6.62 -1.97
N GLN A 25 1.65 -7.69 -1.36
CA GLN A 25 1.47 -7.77 0.10
C GLN A 25 2.80 -7.62 0.84
N GLY A 26 3.85 -8.35 0.43
CA GLY A 26 5.18 -8.25 1.04
C GLY A 26 5.76 -6.84 0.91
N TRP A 27 5.65 -6.25 -0.28
CA TRP A 27 6.14 -4.89 -0.54
C TRP A 27 5.43 -3.85 0.33
N VAL A 28 4.09 -3.86 0.37
CA VAL A 28 3.31 -2.92 1.20
C VAL A 28 3.64 -3.11 2.68
N GLN A 29 3.79 -4.35 3.13
CA GLN A 29 4.18 -4.64 4.51
C GLN A 29 5.52 -3.96 4.86
N ALA A 30 6.57 -4.17 4.06
CA ALA A 30 7.89 -3.56 4.30
C ALA A 30 7.83 -2.02 4.26
N VAL A 31 7.16 -1.46 3.26
CA VAL A 31 7.08 -0.01 3.07
C VAL A 31 6.26 0.67 4.17
N SER A 32 5.23 0.02 4.71
CA SER A 32 4.39 0.60 5.76
C SER A 32 5.17 0.96 7.02
N HIS A 33 6.24 0.22 7.34
CA HIS A 33 7.13 0.52 8.47
C HIS A 33 7.93 1.81 8.29
N LYS A 34 8.09 2.27 7.04
CA LYS A 34 8.86 3.47 6.68
C LYS A 34 8.00 4.72 6.58
N VAL A 35 6.68 4.55 6.57
CA VAL A 35 5.75 5.68 6.59
C VAL A 35 5.76 6.27 8.01
N VAL A 36 6.42 7.41 8.18
CA VAL A 36 6.40 8.16 9.44
C VAL A 36 4.95 8.48 9.77
N THR A 37 4.48 8.02 10.93
CA THR A 37 3.12 8.28 11.38
C THR A 37 3.02 9.77 11.72
N HIS A 38 2.44 10.56 10.83
CA HIS A 38 2.03 11.92 11.16
C HIS A 38 0.90 11.85 12.20
N LYS A 39 1.23 12.17 13.46
CA LYS A 39 0.24 12.24 14.54
C LYS A 39 -0.66 13.44 14.32
N ARG A 40 -1.80 13.21 13.66
CA ARG A 40 -2.87 14.22 13.51
C ARG A 40 -3.41 14.62 14.88
N SER A 41 -3.66 15.90 15.09
CA SER A 41 -4.38 16.45 16.23
C SER A 41 -5.84 15.98 16.27
N ALA A 42 -6.52 16.17 17.41
CA ALA A 42 -7.95 15.87 17.53
C ALA A 42 -8.81 16.72 16.57
N ALA A 43 -8.45 18.01 16.42
CA ALA A 43 -9.14 18.93 15.52
C ALA A 43 -9.06 18.49 14.05
N GLU A 44 -7.88 18.06 13.58
CA GLU A 44 -7.70 17.59 12.21
C GLU A 44 -8.49 16.30 11.94
N ARG A 45 -8.55 15.38 12.91
CA ARG A 45 -9.36 14.16 12.79
C ARG A 45 -10.85 14.49 12.63
N LEU A 46 -11.37 15.41 13.44
CA LEU A 46 -12.76 15.85 13.37
C LEU A 46 -13.06 16.55 12.04
N ALA A 47 -12.21 17.49 11.62
CA ALA A 47 -12.38 18.19 10.34
C ALA A 47 -12.41 17.22 9.14
N MET A 48 -11.53 16.22 9.11
CA MET A 48 -11.54 15.19 8.07
C MET A 48 -12.82 14.34 8.11
N ALA A 49 -13.31 13.96 9.29
CA ALA A 49 -14.53 13.18 9.43
C ALA A 49 -15.74 13.96 8.90
N SER A 50 -15.92 15.21 9.35
CA SER A 50 -17.01 16.07 8.88
C SER A 50 -16.93 16.34 7.37
N TYR A 51 -15.72 16.50 6.82
CA TYR A 51 -15.55 16.66 5.38
C TYR A 51 -15.98 15.39 4.61
N LYS A 52 -15.58 14.20 5.09
CA LYS A 52 -15.96 12.93 4.46
C LYS A 52 -17.47 12.73 4.43
N GLU A 53 -18.13 12.98 5.55
CA GLU A 53 -19.59 12.86 5.67
C GLU A 53 -20.33 13.82 4.74
N LYS A 54 -19.91 15.09 4.68
CA LYS A 54 -20.51 16.09 3.79
C LYS A 54 -20.28 15.76 2.31
N ARG A 55 -19.08 15.31 1.94
CA ARG A 55 -18.68 15.13 0.54
C ARG A 55 -19.12 13.79 -0.06
N TRP A 56 -19.16 12.73 0.76
CA TRP A 56 -19.49 11.36 0.37
C TRP A 56 -20.46 10.72 1.37
N PRO A 57 -21.73 11.13 1.38
CA PRO A 57 -22.72 10.62 2.33
C PRO A 57 -22.97 9.10 2.21
N ASN A 58 -22.71 8.52 1.03
CA ASN A 58 -22.94 7.10 0.74
C ASN A 58 -21.63 6.30 0.66
N LEU A 59 -20.63 6.66 1.48
CA LEU A 59 -19.36 5.95 1.51
C LEU A 59 -19.55 4.55 2.12
N VAL A 60 -19.22 3.51 1.35
CA VAL A 60 -19.34 2.12 1.80
C VAL A 60 -17.97 1.46 1.94
N THR A 61 -17.86 0.54 2.89
CA THR A 61 -16.69 -0.33 3.01
C THR A 61 -16.84 -1.53 2.08
N THR A 62 -15.80 -1.85 1.33
CA THR A 62 -15.76 -3.05 0.48
C THR A 62 -14.64 -3.98 0.94
N ARG A 63 -14.82 -5.28 0.69
CA ARG A 63 -13.76 -6.27 0.92
C ARG A 63 -13.03 -6.54 -0.38
N GLY A 64 -11.71 -6.38 -0.36
CA GLY A 64 -10.86 -6.77 -1.48
C GLY A 64 -10.94 -8.27 -1.76
N ARG A 65 -10.77 -8.66 -3.03
CA ARG A 65 -10.72 -10.07 -3.43
C ARG A 65 -9.38 -10.68 -3.00
N ASP A 66 -9.42 -11.66 -2.10
CA ASP A 66 -8.24 -12.46 -1.78
C ASP A 66 -8.04 -13.58 -2.81
N ARG A 67 -6.90 -13.56 -3.49
CA ARG A 67 -6.49 -14.61 -4.44
C ARG A 67 -5.31 -15.44 -3.92
N THR A 68 -4.90 -15.21 -2.69
CA THR A 68 -3.75 -15.85 -2.03
C THR A 68 -4.14 -17.06 -1.18
N SER A 69 -5.44 -17.29 -0.97
CA SER A 69 -5.97 -18.44 -0.21
C SER A 69 -5.51 -19.84 -0.69
N LYS A 70 -5.15 -19.99 -1.97
CA LYS A 70 -4.60 -21.23 -2.55
C LYS A 70 -3.08 -21.20 -2.71
N ALA A 71 -2.38 -20.35 -1.95
CA ALA A 71 -0.93 -20.27 -2.03
C ALA A 71 -0.26 -21.54 -1.51
N ARG A 72 0.83 -21.93 -2.18
CA ARG A 72 1.69 -23.04 -1.76
C ARG A 72 3.02 -22.48 -1.27
N SER A 73 3.81 -23.31 -0.59
CA SER A 73 5.10 -22.92 -0.02
C SER A 73 6.03 -22.25 -1.04
N HIS A 74 6.09 -22.78 -2.26
CA HIS A 74 6.94 -22.22 -3.33
C HIS A 74 6.48 -20.86 -3.88
N ASP A 75 5.28 -20.40 -3.50
CA ASP A 75 4.81 -19.06 -3.88
C ASP A 75 5.11 -18.01 -2.81
N LEU A 76 5.46 -18.43 -1.58
CA LEU A 76 5.85 -17.53 -0.51
C LEU A 76 7.15 -16.77 -0.83
N GLN A 77 7.99 -17.32 -1.71
CA GLN A 77 9.14 -16.60 -2.25
C GLN A 77 8.72 -15.28 -2.92
N ALA A 78 7.52 -15.19 -3.51
CA ALA A 78 7.01 -13.95 -4.06
C ALA A 78 6.82 -12.89 -2.98
N LYS A 79 6.26 -13.27 -1.83
CA LYS A 79 6.09 -12.38 -0.67
C LYS A 79 7.43 -11.94 -0.11
N LEU A 80 8.38 -12.88 0.03
CA LEU A 80 9.74 -12.57 0.48
C LEU A 80 10.44 -11.58 -0.46
N GLN A 81 10.34 -11.78 -1.77
CA GLN A 81 10.89 -10.84 -2.75
C GLN A 81 10.25 -9.46 -2.62
N GLY A 82 8.92 -9.40 -2.43
CA GLY A 82 8.21 -8.15 -2.15
C GLY A 82 8.74 -7.44 -0.93
N LEU A 83 8.97 -8.17 0.18
CA LEU A 83 9.57 -7.60 1.40
C LEU A 83 10.96 -7.03 1.13
N ILE A 84 11.84 -7.79 0.47
CA ILE A 84 13.20 -7.37 0.13
C ILE A 84 13.20 -6.11 -0.74
N ASP A 85 12.34 -6.05 -1.74
CA ASP A 85 12.29 -4.89 -2.65
C ASP A 85 11.61 -3.69 -2.00
N GLY A 86 10.63 -3.91 -1.13
CA GLY A 86 10.02 -2.84 -0.33
C GLY A 86 10.99 -2.26 0.70
N ASP A 87 11.86 -3.09 1.27
CA ASP A 87 12.88 -2.65 2.22
C ASP A 87 13.99 -1.80 1.58
N LYS A 88 14.08 -1.75 0.25
CA LYS A 88 14.99 -0.84 -0.46
C LYS A 88 14.38 0.55 -0.71
N VAL A 89 13.08 0.71 -0.47
CA VAL A 89 12.41 2.00 -0.66
C VAL A 89 12.82 2.94 0.46
N ASP A 90 13.21 4.17 0.12
CA ASP A 90 13.39 5.24 1.07
C ASP A 90 12.39 6.36 0.78
N PHE A 91 11.80 6.92 1.83
CA PHE A 91 10.91 8.07 1.71
C PHE A 91 11.69 9.33 2.07
N HIS A 92 12.06 10.09 1.04
CA HIS A 92 12.48 11.47 1.24
C HIS A 92 11.26 12.26 1.71
N GLN A 93 11.10 12.42 3.02
CA GLN A 93 10.09 13.31 3.60
C GLN A 93 10.26 14.67 2.92
N GLY A 94 9.20 15.20 2.31
CA GLY A 94 9.20 16.54 1.74
C GLY A 94 9.43 17.55 2.86
N VAL A 95 10.68 17.92 3.09
CA VAL A 95 11.02 19.11 3.87
C VAL A 95 10.52 20.30 3.05
N HIS A 96 9.99 21.33 3.73
CA HIS A 96 9.38 22.55 3.17
C HIS A 96 7.86 22.51 2.93
N GLY A 97 7.10 22.17 3.97
CA GLY A 97 5.92 22.97 4.30
C GLY A 97 6.38 24.34 4.82
N THR A 98 6.92 25.22 3.96
CA THR A 98 7.10 26.62 4.34
C THR A 98 5.71 27.15 4.71
N LYS A 99 5.58 27.58 5.97
CA LYS A 99 4.40 28.22 6.53
C LYS A 99 3.86 29.28 5.56
N ARG A 100 2.81 28.96 4.79
CA ARG A 100 1.88 29.98 4.29
C ARG A 100 0.85 30.24 5.38
N ALA A 101 1.34 30.75 6.51
CA ALA A 101 0.54 31.41 7.52
C ALA A 101 0.80 32.92 7.33
N ALA A 102 0.15 33.50 6.32
CA ALA A 102 -0.10 34.94 6.19
C ALA A 102 -0.84 35.17 4.87
N LEU A 103 -2.17 35.08 4.89
CA LEU A 103 -3.00 36.01 4.16
C LEU A 103 -4.10 36.43 5.12
N HIS A 104 -3.88 37.61 5.70
CA HIS A 104 -4.87 38.44 6.37
C HIS A 104 -5.99 38.83 5.40
#